data_AF-A0A2H0U4M2-F1
#
_entry.id   AF-A0A2H0U4M2-F1
#
_cell.length_a   1.000
_cell.length_b   1.000
_cell.length_c   1.000
_cell.angle_alpha   90.00
_cell.angle_beta   90.00
_cell.angle_gamma   90.00
#
_symmetry.space_group_name_H-M   'P 1'
#
loop_
_entity.id
_entity.type
_entity.pdbx_description
1 polymer ?
#
loop_
_entity_poly.entity_id
_entity_poly.type
_entity_poly.pdbx_seq_one_letter_code
_entity_poly.pdbx_strand_id
1 'polypeptide(L)'
;MKYADFLKLIKTYQQLYNNFNELYAIGFDFTDGKYKLEPDMDFLFQTILSAYYTEEGIDWINWFIYENEFGKKDWSKLNVYDMNGTVIPDADAAKAYGACDKDGNPICHTIKATWKYVEQFKKN
;
A
#
# COMPACT_ATOMS: atom_id res chain seq x y z
N MET A 1 -12.99 -6.95 -6.26
CA MET A 1 -13.88 -5.76 -6.33
C MET A 1 -13.83 -5.19 -7.74
N LYS A 2 -14.87 -4.52 -8.29
CA LYS A 2 -14.71 -3.87 -9.62
C LYS A 2 -13.64 -2.78 -9.55
N TYR A 3 -12.86 -2.60 -10.61
CA TYR A 3 -11.75 -1.64 -10.61
C TYR A 3 -12.18 -0.20 -10.26
N ALA A 4 -13.34 0.26 -10.76
CA ALA A 4 -13.82 1.61 -10.48
C ALA A 4 -14.08 1.83 -8.97
N ASP A 5 -14.64 0.82 -8.31
CA ASP A 5 -14.92 0.88 -6.86
C ASP A 5 -13.61 0.80 -6.07
N PHE A 6 -12.68 -0.07 -6.49
CA PHE A 6 -11.35 -0.19 -5.87
C PHE A 6 -10.57 1.13 -5.98
N LEU A 7 -10.55 1.73 -7.16
CA LEU A 7 -9.91 3.02 -7.39
C LEU A 7 -10.50 4.11 -6.50
N LYS A 8 -11.84 4.17 -6.40
CA LYS A 8 -12.52 5.15 -5.55
C LYS A 8 -12.19 4.93 -4.07
N LEU A 9 -12.20 3.68 -3.62
CA LEU A 9 -11.89 3.32 -2.24
C LEU A 9 -10.46 3.73 -1.87
N ILE A 10 -9.46 3.30 -2.65
CA ILE A 10 -8.04 3.61 -2.41
C ILE A 10 -7.78 5.12 -2.44
N LYS A 11 -8.34 5.85 -3.41
CA LYS A 11 -8.15 7.30 -3.50
C LYS A 11 -8.79 8.05 -2.34
N THR A 12 -9.98 7.63 -1.91
CA THR A 12 -10.65 8.22 -0.74
C THR A 12 -9.84 7.98 0.52
N TYR A 13 -9.37 6.75 0.72
CA TYR A 13 -8.51 6.40 1.85
C TYR A 13 -7.21 7.21 1.86
N GLN A 14 -6.52 7.29 0.71
CA GLN A 14 -5.31 8.10 0.55
C GLN A 14 -5.54 9.58 0.91
N GLN A 15 -6.66 10.15 0.48
CA GLN A 15 -6.99 11.53 0.80
C GLN A 15 -7.21 11.72 2.30
N LEU A 16 -7.97 10.82 2.94
CA LEU A 16 -8.21 10.88 4.39
C LEU A 16 -6.91 10.70 5.18
N TYR A 17 -6.06 9.76 4.79
CA TYR A 17 -4.73 9.57 5.37
C TYR A 17 -3.89 10.85 5.32
N ASN A 18 -3.84 11.53 4.16
CA ASN A 18 -3.13 12.80 4.04
C ASN A 18 -3.76 13.91 4.89
N ASN A 19 -5.10 14.00 4.91
CA ASN A 19 -5.80 14.98 5.74
C ASN A 19 -5.50 14.79 7.23
N PHE A 20 -5.49 13.54 7.72
CA PHE A 20 -5.15 13.26 9.12
C PHE A 20 -3.71 13.65 9.44
N ASN A 21 -2.74 13.38 8.55
CA ASN A 21 -1.36 13.83 8.73
C ASN A 21 -1.24 15.37 8.77
N GLU A 22 -1.96 16.07 7.88
CA GLU A 22 -1.98 17.54 7.87
C GLU A 22 -2.62 18.11 9.14
N LEU A 23 -3.70 17.49 9.63
CA LEU A 23 -4.38 17.87 10.87
C LEU A 23 -3.50 17.61 12.10
N TYR A 24 -2.78 16.48 12.11
CA TYR A 24 -1.82 16.15 13.16
C TYR A 24 -0.70 17.18 13.23
N ALA A 25 -0.17 17.61 12.08
CA ALA A 25 0.88 18.63 12.01
C ALA A 25 0.47 20.00 12.61
N ILE A 26 -0.83 20.28 12.75
CA ILE A 26 -1.36 21.49 13.40
C ILE A 26 -1.96 21.22 14.79
N GLY A 27 -1.75 20.03 15.35
CA GLY A 27 -2.08 19.67 16.73
C GLY A 27 -3.42 18.96 16.94
N PHE A 28 -4.14 18.58 15.88
CA PHE A 28 -5.31 17.70 15.99
C PHE A 28 -4.89 16.24 15.93
N ASP A 29 -4.91 15.57 17.08
CA ASP A 29 -4.64 14.14 17.17
C ASP A 29 -5.95 13.34 17.05
N PHE A 30 -6.17 12.75 15.87
CA PHE A 30 -7.30 11.85 15.58
C PHE A 30 -6.91 10.37 15.64
N THR A 31 -5.67 10.06 15.99
CA THR A 31 -5.12 8.71 16.12
C THR A 31 -5.25 8.24 17.57
N ASP A 32 -4.63 8.96 18.49
CA ASP A 32 -4.53 8.66 19.93
C ASP A 32 -5.28 9.67 20.81
N GLY A 33 -5.77 10.76 20.22
CA GLY A 33 -6.54 11.78 20.92
C GLY A 33 -7.96 11.35 21.33
N LYS A 34 -8.74 12.33 21.80
CA LYS A 34 -10.10 12.11 22.31
C LYS A 34 -11.06 11.51 21.28
N TYR A 35 -10.92 11.92 20.02
CA TYR A 35 -11.75 11.47 18.90
C TYR A 35 -10.91 10.59 17.98
N LYS A 36 -11.09 9.27 18.04
CA LYS A 36 -10.26 8.28 17.34
C LYS A 36 -10.70 8.04 15.90
N LEU A 37 -10.85 9.12 15.13
CA LEU A 37 -11.43 9.05 13.79
C LEU A 37 -10.54 8.32 12.78
N GLU A 38 -9.21 8.36 12.94
CA GLU A 38 -8.31 7.65 12.05
C GLU A 38 -8.40 6.12 12.24
N PRO A 39 -8.33 5.56 13.46
CA PRO A 39 -8.61 4.15 13.70
C PRO A 39 -10.00 3.70 13.22
N ASP A 40 -11.04 4.51 13.43
CA ASP A 40 -12.39 4.20 12.96
C ASP A 40 -12.46 4.16 11.43
N MET A 41 -11.75 5.07 10.76
CA MET A 41 -11.65 5.12 9.30
C MET A 41 -10.88 3.91 8.75
N ASP A 42 -9.77 3.53 9.38
CA ASP A 42 -9.02 2.32 9.02
C ASP A 42 -9.86 1.06 9.24
N PHE A 43 -10.57 0.95 10.35
CA PHE A 43 -11.49 -0.16 10.61
C PHE A 43 -12.56 -0.30 9.51
N LEU A 44 -13.17 0.79 9.08
CA LEU A 44 -14.13 0.78 7.97
C LEU A 44 -13.48 0.33 6.66
N PHE A 45 -12.29 0.83 6.36
CA PHE A 45 -11.53 0.45 5.16
C PHE A 45 -11.18 -1.05 5.16
N GLN A 46 -10.61 -1.57 6.25
CA GLN A 46 -10.26 -2.98 6.41
C GLN A 46 -11.51 -3.88 6.38
N THR A 47 -12.63 -3.42 6.96
CA THR A 47 -13.91 -4.14 6.89
C THR A 47 -14.39 -4.27 5.45
N ILE A 48 -14.31 -3.20 4.66
CA ILE A 48 -14.67 -3.25 3.23
C ILE A 48 -13.73 -4.20 2.49
N LEU A 49 -12.42 -4.12 2.69
CA LEU A 49 -11.48 -5.00 1.99
C LEU A 49 -11.70 -6.48 2.34
N SER A 50 -11.90 -6.79 3.61
CA SER A 50 -12.14 -8.16 4.09
C SER A 50 -13.43 -8.78 3.58
N ALA A 51 -14.42 -7.98 3.17
CA ALA A 51 -15.61 -8.48 2.48
C ALA A 51 -15.31 -8.99 1.06
N TYR A 52 -14.21 -8.56 0.42
CA TYR A 52 -13.87 -8.90 -0.96
C TYR A 52 -12.62 -9.77 -1.12
N TYR A 53 -11.65 -9.67 -0.21
CA TYR A 53 -10.33 -10.28 -0.37
C TYR A 53 -9.96 -11.16 0.84
N THR A 54 -9.14 -12.18 0.60
CA THR A 54 -8.47 -12.95 1.67
C THR A 54 -7.46 -12.08 2.41
N GLU A 55 -6.98 -12.55 3.56
CA GLU A 55 -5.95 -11.84 4.35
C GLU A 55 -4.71 -11.54 3.51
N GLU A 56 -4.19 -12.52 2.76
CA GLU A 56 -3.05 -12.32 1.85
C GLU A 56 -3.32 -11.22 0.79
N GLY A 57 -4.53 -11.15 0.24
CA GLY A 57 -4.90 -10.08 -0.68
C GLY A 57 -4.91 -8.70 -0.03
N ILE A 58 -5.34 -8.63 1.24
CA ILE A 58 -5.33 -7.40 2.03
C ILE A 58 -3.89 -6.99 2.35
N ASP A 59 -3.01 -7.94 2.69
CA ASP A 59 -1.60 -7.66 2.96
C ASP A 59 -0.91 -7.00 1.76
N TRP A 60 -1.20 -7.45 0.54
CA TRP A 60 -0.70 -6.79 -0.67
C TRP A 60 -1.26 -5.39 -0.90
N ILE A 61 -2.51 -5.13 -0.51
CA ILE A 61 -3.10 -3.79 -0.55
C ILE A 61 -2.43 -2.89 0.50
N ASN A 62 -2.23 -3.38 1.72
CA ASN A 62 -1.56 -2.67 2.80
C ASN A 62 -0.09 -2.39 2.45
N TRP A 63 0.64 -3.34 1.87
CA TRP A 63 1.98 -3.14 1.36
C TRP A 63 2.01 -2.02 0.31
N PHE A 64 1.06 -2.02 -0.63
CA PHE A 64 0.97 -0.94 -1.62
C PHE A 64 0.74 0.43 -0.96
N ILE A 65 -0.08 0.50 0.08
CA ILE A 65 -0.41 1.74 0.79
C ILE A 65 0.77 2.24 1.61
N TYR A 66 1.31 1.41 2.50
CA TYR A 66 2.28 1.81 3.51
C TYR A 66 3.73 1.64 3.05
N GLU A 67 4.07 0.50 2.47
CA GLU A 67 5.44 0.21 2.06
C GLU A 67 5.81 0.84 0.73
N ASN A 68 4.85 1.02 -0.18
CA ASN A 68 5.05 1.65 -1.47
C ASN A 68 4.50 3.09 -1.54
N GLU A 69 3.97 3.62 -0.44
CA GLU A 69 3.42 4.99 -0.35
C GLU A 69 2.38 5.29 -1.44
N PHE A 70 1.45 4.36 -1.67
CA PHE A 70 0.49 4.40 -2.77
C PHE A 70 1.13 4.48 -4.17
N GLY A 71 2.32 3.89 -4.34
CA GLY A 71 3.10 3.90 -5.57
C GLY A 71 3.95 5.16 -5.77
N LYS A 72 4.17 5.96 -4.72
CA LYS A 72 5.01 7.17 -4.78
C LYS A 72 6.44 6.95 -4.29
N LYS A 73 6.71 5.84 -3.59
CA LYS A 73 8.04 5.57 -3.05
C LYS A 73 9.08 5.46 -4.16
N ASP A 74 10.19 6.16 -3.97
CA ASP A 74 11.33 6.14 -4.89
C ASP A 74 12.29 5.01 -4.51
N TRP A 75 12.00 3.82 -5.03
CA TRP A 75 12.81 2.62 -4.77
C TRP A 75 14.24 2.71 -5.32
N SER A 76 14.49 3.58 -6.31
CA SER A 76 15.83 3.74 -6.90
C SER A 76 16.87 4.27 -5.91
N LYS A 77 16.41 4.84 -4.78
CA LYS A 77 17.26 5.36 -3.71
C LYS A 77 17.62 4.31 -2.65
N LEU A 78 17.09 3.10 -2.75
CA LEU A 78 17.35 2.03 -1.79
C LEU A 78 18.52 1.15 -2.26
N ASN A 79 19.31 0.68 -1.29
CA ASN A 79 20.36 -0.28 -1.54
C ASN A 79 19.75 -1.62 -1.97
N VAL A 80 20.31 -2.23 -3.00
CA VAL A 80 20.03 -3.62 -3.39
C VAL A 80 21.03 -4.51 -2.67
N TYR A 81 20.57 -5.58 -2.05
CA TYR A 81 21.41 -6.53 -1.34
C TYR A 81 21.48 -7.87 -2.07
N ASP A 82 22.64 -8.52 -2.04
CA ASP A 82 22.78 -9.90 -2.47
C ASP A 82 22.22 -10.88 -1.41
N MET A 83 22.24 -12.18 -1.71
CA MET A 83 21.75 -13.22 -0.79
C MET A 83 22.53 -13.31 0.53
N ASN A 84 23.70 -12.68 0.61
CA ASN A 84 24.54 -12.65 1.80
C ASN A 84 24.35 -11.34 2.61
N GLY A 85 23.45 -10.45 2.17
CA GLY A 85 23.21 -9.16 2.81
C GLY A 85 24.26 -8.09 2.47
N THR A 86 25.04 -8.27 1.41
CA THR A 86 26.02 -7.27 0.93
C THR A 86 25.37 -6.34 -0.08
N VAL A 87 25.63 -5.03 0.02
CA VAL A 87 25.15 -4.05 -0.96
C VAL A 87 25.76 -4.33 -2.32
N ILE A 88 24.93 -4.43 -3.35
CA ILE A 88 25.35 -4.52 -4.75
C ILE A 88 25.50 -3.08 -5.27
N PRO A 89 26.73 -2.60 -5.52
CA PRO A 89 26.94 -1.29 -6.13
C PRO A 89 26.40 -1.28 -7.57
N ASP A 90 25.86 -0.13 -8.00
CA ASP A 90 25.33 0.12 -9.35
C ASP A 90 24.27 -0.89 -9.82
N ALA A 91 23.54 -1.49 -8.87
CA ALA A 91 22.41 -2.34 -9.20
C ALA A 91 21.35 -1.57 -9.98
N ASP A 92 20.73 -2.23 -10.95
CA ASP A 92 19.56 -1.69 -11.65
C ASP A 92 18.50 -1.27 -10.63
N ALA A 93 18.06 -0.01 -10.68
CA ALA A 93 17.03 0.53 -9.80
C ALA A 93 15.73 -0.31 -9.81
N ALA A 94 15.44 -1.01 -10.91
CA ALA A 94 14.32 -1.94 -10.98
C ALA A 94 14.45 -3.10 -9.98
N LYS A 95 15.67 -3.52 -9.64
CA LYS A 95 15.95 -4.57 -8.63
C LYS A 95 15.77 -4.10 -7.19
N ALA A 96 15.75 -2.79 -6.97
CA ALA A 96 15.44 -2.24 -5.65
C ALA A 96 13.95 -2.31 -5.34
N TYR A 97 13.09 -2.51 -6.34
CA TYR A 97 11.66 -2.57 -6.16
C TYR A 97 11.26 -3.78 -5.31
N GLY A 98 10.61 -3.53 -4.17
CA GLY A 98 10.43 -4.53 -3.12
C GLY A 98 9.39 -5.62 -3.37
N ALA A 99 8.63 -5.55 -4.47
CA ALA A 99 7.58 -6.53 -4.78
C ALA A 99 7.59 -6.92 -6.26
N CYS A 100 8.05 -8.13 -6.56
CA CYS A 100 8.06 -8.65 -7.93
C CYS A 100 7.32 -9.99 -8.01
N ASP A 101 6.80 -10.30 -9.20
CA ASP A 101 6.33 -11.65 -9.51
C ASP A 101 7.51 -12.64 -9.65
N LYS A 102 7.17 -13.91 -9.89
CA LYS A 102 8.15 -14.99 -10.10
C LYS A 102 9.12 -14.77 -11.26
N ASP A 103 8.74 -13.92 -12.22
CA ASP A 103 9.51 -13.61 -13.42
C ASP A 103 10.34 -12.32 -13.23
N GLY A 104 10.27 -11.71 -12.03
CA GLY A 104 11.01 -10.50 -11.67
C GLY A 104 10.32 -9.20 -12.07
N ASN A 105 9.07 -9.23 -12.54
CA ASN A 105 8.37 -8.01 -12.93
C ASN A 105 7.74 -7.33 -11.69
N PRO A 106 7.84 -6.00 -11.56
CA PRO A 106 7.19 -5.25 -10.48
C PRO A 106 5.68 -5.49 -10.41
N ILE A 107 5.19 -5.82 -9.23
CA ILE A 107 3.76 -5.89 -8.91
C ILE A 107 3.37 -4.74 -7.98
N CYS A 108 2.07 -4.46 -7.89
CA CYS A 108 1.56 -3.45 -6.94
C CYS A 108 2.23 -2.06 -7.06
N HIS A 109 2.68 -1.65 -8.25
CA HIS A 109 3.41 -0.40 -8.48
C HIS A 109 2.51 0.79 -8.86
N THR A 110 1.23 0.52 -9.11
CA THR A 110 0.17 1.52 -9.33
C THR A 110 -1.14 0.96 -8.79
N ILE A 111 -2.14 1.81 -8.52
CA ILE A 111 -3.48 1.36 -8.09
C ILE A 111 -4.05 0.28 -9.03
N LYS A 112 -3.87 0.45 -10.36
CA LYS A 112 -4.36 -0.52 -11.35
C LYS A 112 -3.59 -1.84 -11.31
N ALA A 113 -2.27 -1.79 -11.13
CA ALA A 113 -1.45 -2.98 -11.00
C ALA A 113 -1.78 -3.74 -9.71
N THR A 114 -1.94 -3.03 -8.60
CA THR A 114 -2.38 -3.61 -7.31
C THR A 114 -3.73 -4.28 -7.47
N TRP A 115 -4.74 -3.58 -8.03
CA TRP A 115 -6.05 -4.18 -8.27
C TRP A 115 -5.97 -5.46 -9.09
N LYS A 116 -5.26 -5.44 -10.24
CA LYS A 116 -5.09 -6.63 -11.09
C LYS A 116 -4.46 -7.79 -10.33
N TYR A 117 -3.42 -7.50 -9.54
CA TYR A 117 -2.71 -8.50 -8.79
C TYR A 117 -3.58 -9.12 -7.70
N VAL A 118 -4.33 -8.31 -6.95
CA VAL A 118 -5.13 -8.81 -5.82
C VAL A 118 -6.45 -9.47 -6.21
N GLU A 119 -6.88 -9.38 -7.47
CA GLU A 119 -8.07 -10.12 -7.94
C GLU A 119 -7.89 -11.65 -7.82
N GLN A 120 -6.66 -12.18 -7.79
CA GLN A 120 -6.41 -13.60 -7.52
C GLN A 120 -6.73 -14.01 -6.07
N PHE A 121 -6.79 -13.04 -5.15
CA PHE A 121 -7.09 -13.23 -3.74
C PHE A 121 -8.53 -12.87 -3.39
N LYS A 122 -9.40 -12.74 -4.40
CA LYS A 122 -10.80 -12.39 -4.20
C LYS A 122 -11.55 -13.58 -3.55
N LYS A 123 -12.36 -13.29 -2.53
CA LYS A 123 -13.24 -14.27 -1.90
C LYS A 123 -14.37 -14.67 -2.86
N ASN A 124 -14.74 -15.95 -2.80
CA ASN A 124 -15.88 -16.51 -3.53
C ASN A 124 -17.22 -16.03 -2.95
#